data_AF-A0A835LEA5-F1
#
_entry.id   AF-A0A835LEA5-F1
#
_cell.length_a   1.000
_cell.length_b   1.000
_cell.length_c   1.000
_cell.angle_alpha   90.00
_cell.angle_beta   90.00
_cell.angle_gamma   90.00
#
_symmetry.space_group_name_H-M   'P 1'
#
loop_
_entity.id
_entity.type
_entity.pdbx_description
1 polymer ?
#
loop_
_entity_poly.entity_id
_entity_poly.type
_entity_poly.pdbx_seq_one_letter_code
_entity_poly.pdbx_strand_id
1 'polypeptide(L)'
;MAVSTQILFDSRAGTANCHHCGGELDSAQHTLEECPAWASERRVLVAKIGRDLSLPAVVRAMLADAENWREVAPFCETALISSITPRVDPVKLY
;
A
#
# COMPACT_ATOMS: atom_id res chain seq x y z
N MET A 1 26.48 33.94 3.21
CA MET A 1 25.80 33.12 4.23
C MET A 1 24.36 32.92 3.78
N ALA A 2 24.03 31.74 3.25
CA ALA A 2 22.64 31.30 3.09
C ALA A 2 22.60 29.91 3.70
N VAL A 3 22.15 29.82 4.94
CA VAL A 3 21.99 28.53 5.61
C VAL A 3 20.67 27.97 5.08
N SER A 4 20.81 27.09 4.09
CA SER A 4 19.73 26.33 3.49
C SER A 4 19.11 25.46 4.58
N THR A 5 17.92 25.83 5.06
CA THR A 5 17.12 25.03 5.99
C THR A 5 16.57 23.81 5.27
N GLN A 6 17.40 22.77 5.12
CA GLN A 6 16.90 21.42 4.93
C GLN A 6 16.44 20.89 6.29
N ILE A 7 15.14 20.97 6.51
CA ILE A 7 14.48 20.14 7.53
C ILE A 7 14.67 18.69 7.05
N LEU A 8 15.60 17.99 7.69
CA LEU A 8 15.73 16.54 7.54
C LEU A 8 14.51 15.90 8.22
N PHE A 9 13.48 15.60 7.43
CA PHE A 9 12.49 14.61 7.80
C PHE A 9 13.19 13.25 7.80
N ASP A 10 13.77 12.88 8.94
CA ASP A 10 14.26 11.52 9.17
C ASP A 10 13.05 10.58 9.24
N SER A 11 12.63 10.12 8.06
CA SER A 11 11.66 9.05 7.89
C SER A 11 12.47 7.77 7.90
N ARG A 12 12.55 7.12 9.07
CA ARG A 12 13.13 5.79 9.32
C ARG A 12 13.27 4.95 8.04
N ALA A 13 14.44 5.00 7.42
CA ALA A 13 14.74 4.32 6.17
C ALA A 13 14.91 2.81 6.37
N GLY A 14 13.79 2.10 6.55
CA GLY A 14 13.70 0.67 6.25
C GLY A 14 13.20 0.55 4.82
N THR A 15 14.13 0.46 3.86
CA THR A 15 13.91 0.23 2.41
C THR A 15 12.65 0.90 1.85
N ALA A 16 12.80 2.10 1.27
CA ALA A 16 11.70 2.79 0.58
C ALA A 16 10.99 1.87 -0.42
N ASN A 17 11.69 0.90 -1.00
CA ASN A 17 11.16 0.04 -2.03
C ASN A 17 10.05 -0.92 -1.57
N CYS A 18 9.05 -1.12 -2.43
CA CYS A 18 8.01 -2.11 -2.25
C CYS A 18 8.59 -3.52 -2.23
N HIS A 19 8.37 -4.23 -1.12
CA HIS A 19 8.87 -5.57 -0.89
C HIS A 19 8.29 -6.64 -1.84
N HIS A 20 7.17 -6.32 -2.50
CA HIS A 20 6.47 -7.22 -3.41
C HIS A 20 6.96 -7.18 -4.85
N CYS A 21 7.40 -6.01 -5.31
CA CYS A 21 7.76 -5.80 -6.72
C CYS A 21 9.08 -5.06 -6.94
N GLY A 22 9.74 -4.62 -5.86
CA GLY A 22 10.95 -3.81 -5.92
C GLY A 22 10.70 -2.35 -6.34
N GLY A 23 9.45 -1.91 -6.49
CA GLY A 23 9.07 -0.54 -6.84
C GLY A 23 9.63 0.48 -5.85
N GLU A 24 9.73 1.76 -6.20
CA GLU A 24 10.51 2.74 -5.43
C GLU A 24 9.93 3.09 -4.05
N LEU A 25 8.61 2.96 -3.87
CA LEU A 25 7.92 3.35 -2.64
C LEU A 25 6.89 2.30 -2.19
N ASP A 26 7.08 1.69 -1.03
CA ASP A 26 6.10 0.83 -0.35
C ASP A 26 5.00 1.66 0.32
N SER A 27 4.24 2.40 -0.50
CA SER A 27 3.13 3.23 -0.05
C SER A 27 1.79 2.51 -0.25
N ALA A 28 0.79 2.91 0.56
CA ALA A 28 -0.59 2.44 0.37
C ALA A 28 -1.11 2.73 -1.05
N GLN A 29 -0.73 3.88 -1.63
CA GLN A 29 -1.06 4.26 -2.99
C GLN A 29 -0.42 3.30 -4.01
N HIS A 30 0.88 3.01 -3.87
CA HIS A 30 1.57 2.04 -4.72
C HIS A 30 0.91 0.65 -4.64
N THR A 31 0.60 0.18 -3.44
CA THR A 31 -0.10 -1.09 -3.23
C THR A 31 -1.47 -1.13 -3.93
N LEU A 32 -2.22 -0.02 -3.87
CA LEU A 32 -3.56 0.09 -4.45
C LEU A 32 -3.58 0.25 -5.97
N GLU A 33 -2.60 0.92 -6.58
CA GLU A 33 -2.67 1.28 -8.01
C GLU A 33 -1.64 0.59 -8.89
N GLU A 34 -0.46 0.31 -8.34
CA GLU A 34 0.71 -0.01 -9.15
C GLU A 34 1.20 -1.44 -8.91
N CYS A 35 1.25 -1.86 -7.64
CA CYS A 35 1.90 -3.08 -7.23
C CYS A 35 1.31 -4.30 -7.96
N PRO A 36 2.11 -5.02 -8.77
CA PRO A 36 1.62 -6.18 -9.53
C PRO A 36 1.13 -7.33 -8.66
N ALA A 37 1.66 -7.46 -7.44
CA ALA A 37 1.25 -8.50 -6.50
C ALA A 37 -0.23 -8.43 -6.12
N TRP A 38 -0.82 -7.24 -6.23
CA TRP A 38 -2.22 -6.96 -5.89
C TRP A 38 -3.11 -6.78 -7.13
N ALA A 39 -2.62 -7.16 -8.32
CA ALA A 39 -3.34 -6.89 -9.56
C ALA A 39 -4.69 -7.63 -9.66
N SER A 40 -4.85 -8.78 -9.00
CA SER A 40 -6.09 -9.55 -9.01
C SER A 40 -7.14 -8.92 -8.11
N GLU A 41 -6.75 -8.60 -6.88
CA GLU A 41 -7.55 -7.93 -5.87
C GLU A 41 -7.95 -6.52 -6.35
N ARG A 42 -7.01 -5.80 -6.98
CA ARG A 42 -7.26 -4.50 -7.60
C ARG A 42 -8.36 -4.56 -8.65
N ARG A 43 -8.44 -5.62 -9.46
CA ARG A 43 -9.54 -5.75 -10.44
C ARG A 43 -10.90 -5.88 -9.75
N VAL A 44 -10.97 -6.57 -8.61
CA VAL A 44 -12.20 -6.69 -7.82
C VAL A 44 -12.61 -5.33 -7.27
N LEU A 45 -11.66 -4.58 -6.71
CA LEU A 45 -11.90 -3.22 -6.23
C LEU A 45 -12.37 -2.30 -7.37
N VAL A 46 -11.72 -2.35 -8.54
CA VAL A 46 -12.14 -1.55 -9.71
C VAL A 46 -13.56 -1.87 -10.15
N ALA A 47 -13.94 -3.15 -10.13
CA ALA A 47 -15.29 -3.57 -10.49
C ALA A 47 -16.34 -3.07 -9.49
N LYS A 48 -15.99 -2.94 -8.20
CA LYS A 48 -16.91 -2.53 -7.14
C LYS A 48 -17.00 -1.02 -6.94
N ILE A 49 -15.86 -0.35 -6.77
CA ILE A 49 -15.79 1.07 -6.39
C ILE A 49 -15.33 2.00 -7.53
N GLY A 50 -14.97 1.44 -8.69
CA GLY A 50 -14.56 2.18 -9.88
C GLY A 50 -13.05 2.27 -10.07
N ARG A 51 -12.63 2.88 -11.19
CA ARG A 51 -11.22 2.92 -11.62
C ARG A 51 -10.34 3.90 -10.83
N ASP A 52 -10.94 4.88 -10.17
CA ASP A 52 -10.20 5.83 -9.34
C ASP A 52 -9.93 5.20 -7.97
N LEU A 53 -8.71 4.67 -7.82
CA LEU A 53 -8.24 4.03 -6.60
C LEU A 53 -7.34 4.96 -5.76
N SER A 54 -7.40 6.27 -6.02
CA SER A 54 -6.73 7.23 -5.16
C SER A 54 -7.26 7.08 -3.73
N LEU A 55 -6.38 7.17 -2.72
CA LEU A 55 -6.79 7.01 -1.32
C LEU A 55 -8.04 7.82 -0.94
N PRO A 56 -8.20 9.10 -1.36
CA PRO A 56 -9.43 9.85 -1.09
C PRO A 56 -10.66 9.26 -1.78
N ALA A 57 -10.54 8.72 -3.00
CA ALA A 57 -11.65 8.10 -3.72
C ALA A 57 -12.08 6.79 -3.06
N VAL A 58 -11.12 5.96 -2.66
CA VAL A 58 -11.38 4.71 -1.92
C VAL A 58 -12.10 5.01 -0.60
N VAL A 59 -11.62 5.96 0.19
CA VAL A 59 -12.27 6.35 1.46
C VAL A 59 -13.69 6.89 1.20
N ARG A 60 -13.88 7.73 0.17
CA ARG A 60 -15.23 8.20 -0.20
C ARG A 60 -16.15 7.04 -0.57
N ALA A 61 -15.69 6.06 -1.34
CA ALA A 61 -16.48 4.91 -1.75
C ALA A 61 -16.85 4.01 -0.56
N MET A 62 -15.92 3.82 0.39
CA MET A 62 -16.15 3.09 1.64
C MET A 62 -17.21 3.77 2.53
N LEU A 63 -17.21 5.10 2.59
CA LEU A 63 -18.16 5.87 3.39
C LEU A 63 -19.54 5.99 2.73
N ALA A 64 -19.62 5.82 1.41
CA ALA A 64 -20.87 5.92 0.65
C ALA A 64 -21.77 4.67 0.80
N ASP A 65 -21.19 3.49 1.02
CA ASP A 65 -21.92 2.22 1.09
C ASP A 65 -21.23 1.20 1.99
N ALA A 66 -22.00 0.57 2.89
CA ALA A 66 -21.52 -0.50 3.76
C ALA A 66 -21.07 -1.75 2.97
N GLU A 67 -21.64 -1.99 1.78
CA GLU A 67 -21.19 -3.07 0.91
C GLU A 67 -19.81 -2.77 0.31
N ASN A 68 -19.55 -1.52 -0.08
CA ASN A 68 -18.22 -1.10 -0.52
C ASN A 68 -17.20 -1.22 0.61
N TRP A 69 -17.57 -0.86 1.85
CA TRP A 69 -16.73 -1.09 3.02
C TRP A 69 -16.37 -2.57 3.18
N ARG A 70 -17.35 -3.48 3.05
CA ARG A 70 -17.15 -4.93 3.19
C ARG A 70 -16.20 -5.52 2.16
N GLU A 71 -16.12 -4.93 0.97
CA GLU A 71 -15.19 -5.36 -0.09
C GLU A 71 -13.79 -4.76 0.08
N VAL A 72 -13.69 -3.50 0.52
CA VAL A 72 -12.40 -2.81 0.64
C VAL A 72 -11.65 -3.17 1.92
N ALA A 73 -12.34 -3.40 3.04
CA ALA A 73 -11.69 -3.66 4.33
C ALA A 73 -10.78 -4.91 4.33
N PRO A 74 -11.20 -6.08 3.78
CA PRO A 74 -10.34 -7.27 3.74
C PRO A 74 -9.07 -7.07 2.90
N PHE A 75 -9.16 -6.26 1.85
CA PHE A 75 -7.98 -5.88 1.06
C PHE A 75 -6.98 -5.10 1.91
N CYS A 76 -7.45 -4.08 2.64
CA CYS A 76 -6.60 -3.27 3.52
C CYS A 76 -5.96 -4.11 4.64
N GLU A 77 -6.70 -5.05 5.22
CA GLU A 77 -6.17 -5.99 6.22
C GLU A 77 -5.07 -6.86 5.63
N THR A 78 -5.29 -7.44 4.46
CA THR A 78 -4.30 -8.31 3.79
C THR A 78 -3.04 -7.51 3.44
N ALA A 79 -3.20 -6.29 2.90
CA ALA A 79 -2.10 -5.39 2.57
C ALA A 79 -1.27 -5.04 3.81
N LEU A 80 -1.94 -4.74 4.93
CA LEU A 80 -1.27 -4.44 6.19
C LEU A 80 -0.54 -5.67 6.74
N ILE A 81 -1.18 -6.84 6.79
CA ILE A 81 -0.57 -8.09 7.25
C ILE A 81 0.68 -8.43 6.42
N SER A 82 0.58 -8.25 5.10
CA SER A 82 1.69 -8.51 4.20
C SER A 82 2.92 -7.63 4.52
N SER A 83 2.70 -6.35 4.82
CA SER A 83 3.76 -5.40 5.16
C SER A 83 4.42 -5.65 6.53
N ILE A 84 3.71 -6.26 7.49
CA ILE A 84 4.23 -6.51 8.84
C ILE A 84 4.89 -7.88 9.02
N THR A 85 4.72 -8.82 8.08
CA THR A 85 5.34 -10.14 8.19
C THR A 85 6.82 -10.06 7.81
N PRO A 86 7.77 -10.21 8.77
CA PRO A 86 9.18 -10.26 8.43
C PRO A 86 9.44 -11.57 7.69
N ARG A 87 10.09 -11.51 6.54
CA ARG A 87 10.56 -12.71 5.84
C ARG A 87 11.56 -13.42 6.76
N VAL A 88 11.20 -14.59 7.26
CA VAL A 88 12.18 -15.53 7.81
C VAL A 88 12.92 -16.06 6.59
N ASP A 89 14.15 -15.57 6.35
CA ASP A 89 15.00 -16.14 5.31
C ASP A 89 15.31 -17.59 5.68
N PRO A 90 14.86 -18.60 4.91
CA PRO A 90 15.16 -19.99 5.23
C PRO A 90 16.66 -20.31 5.17
N VAL A 91 17.46 -19.42 4.56
CA VAL A 91 18.92 -19.55 4.42
C VAL A 91 19.68 -19.11 5.69
N LYS A 92 19.02 -18.46 6.68
CA LYS A 92 19.64 -18.06 7.96
C LYS A 92 19.36 -19.02 9.12
N LEU A 93 18.74 -20.17 8.86
CA LEU A 93 18.43 -21.19 9.88
C LEU A 93 19.49 -22.29 10.01
N TYR A 94 20.70 -22.08 9.49
CA TYR A 94 21.84 -22.99 9.63
C TYR A 94 23.12 -22.20 9.90
#